data_AF-K2AWM1-F1
#
_entry.id   AF-K2AWM1-F1
#
_cell.length_a   1.000
_cell.length_b   1.000
_cell.length_c   1.000
_cell.angle_alpha   90.00
_cell.angle_beta   90.00
_cell.angle_gamma   90.00
#
_symmetry.space_group_name_H-M   'P 1'
#
loop_
_entity.id
_entity.type
_entity.pdbx_description
1 polymer ?
#
loop_
_entity_poly.entity_id
_entity_poly.type
_entity_poly.pdbx_seq_one_letter_code
_entity_poly.pdbx_strand_id
1 'polypeptide(L)' 'MQVAGDGVATVLLADHQTTGGYPKIATALDCDLDSFTQLRPRDAVTFQAVAPAQAIVLARAHAAAQRAYLLALMRPR' A
#
# COMPACT_ATOMS: atom_id res chain seq x y z
N MET A 1 -2.43 -8.49 -2.56
CA MET A 1 -3.32 -8.67 -3.72
C MET A 1 -3.65 -10.13 -3.86
N GLN A 2 -4.92 -10.48 -3.73
CA GLN A 2 -5.43 -11.85 -3.91
C GLN A 2 -6.14 -12.00 -5.24
N VAL A 3 -6.11 -13.19 -5.83
CA VAL A 3 -6.88 -13.51 -7.04
C VAL A 3 -7.81 -14.67 -6.73
N ALA A 4 -9.11 -14.45 -6.91
CA ALA A 4 -10.12 -15.48 -6.73
C ALA A 4 -10.27 -16.34 -8.00
N GLY A 5 -11.22 -17.28 -8.00
CA GLY A 5 -11.46 -18.17 -9.15
C GLY A 5 -11.96 -17.45 -10.41
N ASP A 6 -12.44 -16.22 -10.28
CA ASP A 6 -12.86 -15.35 -11.39
C ASP A 6 -11.69 -14.61 -12.07
N GLY A 7 -10.47 -14.75 -11.56
CA GLY A 7 -9.27 -14.10 -12.11
C GLY A 7 -9.19 -12.61 -11.81
N VAL A 8 -10.11 -12.04 -11.04
CA VAL A 8 -10.08 -10.62 -10.67
C VAL A 8 -9.21 -10.45 -9.43
N ALA A 9 -8.29 -9.49 -9.52
CA ALA A 9 -7.35 -9.22 -8.45
C ALA A 9 -7.92 -8.20 -7.44
N THR A 10 -7.93 -8.58 -6.17
CA THR A 10 -8.44 -7.78 -5.05
C THR A 10 -7.27 -7.27 -4.20
N VAL A 11 -7.20 -5.95 -4.02
CA VAL A 11 -6.30 -5.32 -3.04
C VAL A 11 -6.96 -5.38 -1.66
N LEU A 12 -6.23 -5.91 -0.69
CA LEU A 12 -6.71 -6.02 0.69
C LEU A 12 -6.29 -4.77 1.46
N LEU A 13 -7.25 -4.08 2.07
CA LEU A 13 -7.03 -2.85 2.87
C LEU A 13 -7.13 -3.16 4.36
N ALA A 14 -7.07 -2.13 5.21
CA ALA A 14 -6.97 -2.27 6.67
C ALA A 14 -7.98 -3.26 7.30
N ASP A 15 -9.23 -3.28 6.81
CA ASP A 15 -10.31 -4.09 7.38
C ASP A 15 -10.44 -5.50 6.77
N HIS A 16 -9.44 -5.96 6.02
CA HIS A 16 -9.48 -7.31 5.45
C HIS A 16 -9.40 -8.41 6.52
N GLN A 17 -9.93 -9.58 6.19
CA GLN A 17 -9.79 -10.80 6.99
C GLN A 17 -8.32 -11.16 7.27
N THR A 18 -8.02 -11.61 8.48
CA THR A 18 -6.65 -12.00 8.89
C THR A 18 -6.19 -13.31 8.24
N THR A 19 -7.11 -14.16 7.82
CA THR A 19 -6.87 -15.42 7.09
C THR A 19 -7.54 -15.39 5.73
N GLY A 20 -7.03 -16.14 4.75
CA GLY A 20 -7.67 -16.23 3.44
C GLY A 20 -7.12 -17.39 2.62
N GLY A 21 -7.99 -18.03 1.83
CA GLY A 21 -7.66 -19.21 1.03
C GLY A 21 -7.22 -18.91 -0.40
N TYR A 22 -7.27 -17.65 -0.84
CA TYR A 22 -6.92 -17.28 -2.21
C TYR A 22 -5.42 -17.01 -2.41
N PRO A 23 -4.85 -17.39 -3.57
CA PRO A 23 -3.47 -17.07 -3.93
C PRO A 23 -3.17 -15.58 -3.82
N LYS A 24 -2.03 -15.26 -3.20
CA LYS A 24 -1.49 -13.89 -3.13
C LYS A 24 -0.41 -13.72 -4.19
N ILE A 25 -0.64 -12.86 -5.18
CA ILE A 25 0.29 -12.67 -6.31
C ILE A 25 1.25 -11.49 -6.13
N ALA A 26 0.90 -10.55 -5.24
CA ALA A 26 1.70 -9.35 -4.97
C ALA A 26 1.30 -8.71 -3.63
N THR A 27 2.16 -7.84 -3.10
CA THR A 27 1.90 -6.99 -1.93
C THR A 27 2.17 -5.54 -2.33
N ALA A 28 1.19 -4.66 -2.15
CA ALA A 28 1.38 -3.23 -2.33
C ALA A 28 2.21 -2.67 -1.16
N LEU A 29 3.05 -1.68 -1.44
CA LEU A 29 3.83 -1.02 -0.39
C LEU A 29 2.92 -0.09 0.41
N ASP A 30 3.13 -0.06 1.72
CA ASP A 30 2.37 0.76 2.66
C ASP A 30 2.39 2.25 2.28
N CYS A 31 3.55 2.75 1.84
CA CYS A 31 3.73 4.13 1.40
C CYS A 31 2.85 4.56 0.22
N ASP A 32 2.28 3.61 -0.53
CA ASP A 32 1.42 3.90 -1.68
C ASP A 32 -0.08 3.78 -1.34
N LEU A 33 -0.44 3.17 -0.21
CA LEU A 33 -1.83 2.85 0.15
C LEU A 33 -2.68 4.11 0.37
N ASP A 34 -2.12 5.16 0.97
CA ASP A 34 -2.84 6.42 1.18
C ASP A 34 -3.30 7.01 -0.15
N SER A 35 -2.45 6.98 -1.19
CA SER A 35 -2.81 7.47 -2.52
C SER A 35 -3.80 6.54 -3.23
N PHE A 36 -3.60 5.23 -3.11
CA PHE A 36 -4.45 4.21 -3.72
C PHE A 36 -5.89 4.28 -3.19
N THR A 37 -6.07 4.52 -1.88
CA THR A 37 -7.40 4.60 -1.25
C THR A 37 -8.19 5.85 -1.62
N GLN A 38 -7.56 6.86 -2.24
CA GLN A 38 -8.26 8.04 -2.76
C GLN A 38 -8.85 7.82 -4.16
N LEU A 39 -8.53 6.71 -4.83
CA LEU A 39 -9.08 6.39 -6.14
C LEU A 39 -10.59 6.13 -6.08
N ARG A 40 -11.30 6.60 -7.10
CA ARG A 40 -12.74 6.35 -7.28
C ARG A 40 -12.97 5.05 -8.04
N PRO A 41 -14.18 4.48 -7.95
CA PRO A 41 -14.56 3.38 -8.84
C PRO A 41 -14.31 3.75 -10.30
N ARG A 42 -13.63 2.84 -11.02
CA ARG A 42 -13.23 2.97 -12.44
C ARG A 42 -12.06 3.92 -12.72
N ASP A 43 -11.42 4.49 -11.69
CA ASP A 43 -10.14 5.16 -11.92
C ASP A 43 -9.10 4.15 -12.41
N ALA A 44 -8.27 4.60 -13.35
CA ALA A 44 -7.20 3.77 -13.89
C ALA A 44 -6.07 3.64 -12.85
N VAL A 45 -5.58 2.41 -12.66
CA VAL A 45 -4.42 2.12 -11.82
C VAL A 45 -3.47 1.21 -12.58
N THR A 46 -2.17 1.42 -12.38
CA THR A 46 -1.12 0.54 -12.89
C THR A 46 -0.23 0.12 -11.74
N PHE A 47 0.23 -1.13 -11.78
CA PHE A 47 1.13 -1.67 -10.77
C PHE A 47 2.52 -1.82 -11.38
N GLN A 48 3.52 -1.39 -10.62
CA GLN A 48 4.92 -1.58 -10.97
C GLN A 48 5.55 -2.60 -10.03
N ALA A 49 6.13 -3.66 -10.61
CA ALA A 49 6.92 -4.60 -9.83
C ALA A 49 8.23 -3.93 -9.38
N VAL A 50 8.56 -4.10 -8.10
CA VAL A 50 9.79 -3.58 -7.50
C VAL A 50 10.59 -4.72 -6.87
N ALA A 51 11.91 -4.61 -6.89
CA ALA A 51 12.75 -5.58 -6.20
C ALA A 51 12.57 -5.45 -4.68
N PRO A 52 12.68 -6.55 -3.90
CA PRO A 52 12.54 -6.50 -2.44
C PRO A 52 13.47 -5.49 -1.76
N ALA A 53 14.71 -5.36 -2.24
CA ALA A 53 15.66 -4.38 -1.70
C ALA A 53 15.19 -2.94 -1.92
N GLN A 54 14.61 -2.64 -3.08
CA GLN A 54 14.08 -1.30 -3.40
C GLN A 54 12.84 -1.01 -2.54
N ALA A 55 11.96 -1.98 -2.36
CA ALA A 55 10.78 -1.86 -1.50
C ALA A 55 11.15 -1.47 -0.05
N ILE A 56 12.19 -2.08 0.51
CA ILE A 56 12.68 -1.75 1.87
C ILE A 56 13.18 -0.30 1.93
N VAL A 57 13.93 0.14 0.92
CA VAL A 57 14.45 1.51 0.86
C VAL A 57 13.29 2.52 0.79
N LEU A 58 12.32 2.30 -0.09
CA LEU A 58 11.14 3.16 -0.25
C LEU A 58 10.33 3.26 1.04
N ALA A 59 10.01 2.12 1.66
CA ALA A 59 9.23 2.08 2.89
C ALA A 59 9.92 2.83 4.05
N ARG A 60 11.25 2.65 4.20
CA ARG A 60 12.03 3.34 5.24
C ARG A 60 12.13 4.84 5.00
N ALA A 61 12.33 5.26 3.75
CA ALA A 61 12.38 6.67 3.39
C ALA A 61 11.03 7.35 3.68
N HIS A 62 9.91 6.71 3.33
CA HIS A 62 8.57 7.20 3.61
C HIS A 62 8.31 7.34 5.12
N ALA A 63 8.61 6.30 5.91
CA ALA A 63 8.44 6.33 7.36
C ALA A 63 9.28 7.44 8.03
N ALA A 64 10.51 7.68 7.57
CA ALA A 64 11.35 8.76 8.07
C ALA A 64 10.75 10.15 7.75
N ALA A 65 10.26 10.33 6.52
CA ALA A 65 9.62 11.58 6.09
C ALA A 65 8.31 11.86 6.86
N GLN A 66 7.44 10.85 7.00
CA GLN A 66 6.21 10.98 7.79
C GLN A 66 6.52 11.33 9.25
N ARG A 67 7.48 10.67 9.88
CA ARG A 67 7.90 10.99 11.25
C ARG A 67 8.38 12.42 11.38
N ALA A 68 9.21 12.89 10.45
CA ALA A 68 9.69 14.27 10.45
C ALA A 68 8.54 15.29 10.30
N TYR A 69 7.59 15.01 9.41
CA TYR A 69 6.39 15.83 9.22
C TYR A 69 5.54 15.92 10.50
N LEU A 70 5.24 14.78 11.12
CA LEU A 70 4.44 14.74 12.35
C LEU A 70 5.12 15.52 13.49
N LEU A 71 6.44 15.38 13.65
CA LEU A 71 7.20 16.14 14.65
C LEU A 71 7.18 17.66 14.39
N ALA A 72 7.14 18.07 13.12
CA ALA A 72 7.03 19.48 12.76
C ALA A 72 5.66 20.06 13.16
N LEU A 73 4.58 19.29 12.99
CA LEU A 73 3.23 19.69 13.40
C LEU A 73 3.06 19.83 14.91
N MET A 74 3.84 19.09 15.70
CA MET A 74 3.78 19.12 17.16
C MET A 74 4.43 20.36 17.78
N ARG A 75 5.10 21.22 16.99
CA ARG A 75 5.67 22.47 17.51
C ARG A 75 4.53 23.48 17.72
N PRO A 76 4.29 23.96 18.96
CA PRO A 76 3.29 24.99 19.19
C PRO A 76 3.63 26.24 18.38
N ARG A 77 2.58 26.92 17.90
CA ARG A 77 2.69 28.18 17.15
C ARG A 77 3.33 29.28 17.99
#